data_AF-A0A9E1MUX2-F1
#
_entry.id   AF-A0A9E1MUX2-F1
#
_cell.length_a   1.000
_cell.length_b   1.000
_cell.length_c   1.000
_cell.angle_alpha   90.00
_cell.angle_beta   90.00
_cell.angle_gamma   90.00
#
_symmetry.space_group_name_H-M   'P 1'
#
loop_
_entity.id
_entity.type
_entity.pdbx_description
1 polymer ?
#
loop_
_entity_poly.entity_id
_entity_poly.type
_entity_poly.pdbx_seq_one_letter_code
_entity_poly.pdbx_strand_id
1 'polypeptide(L)'
;MYMTLLGFLFPTTGLSATYDVGSSQTFATISDAIAVAIDGDTIQVHAGTYAENVTIDDLDITVIGVGGTASTIIGASGNVFTVDDSDVTISAFTVTPS
;
A
#
# COMPACT_ATOMS: atom_id res chain seq x y z
N MET A 1 -16.77 18.07 -23.70
CA MET A 1 -15.56 17.33 -23.28
C MET A 1 -15.92 16.62 -21.99
N TYR A 2 -16.18 15.31 -22.06
CA TYR A 2 -16.56 14.52 -20.89
C TYR A 2 -15.26 14.01 -20.25
N MET A 3 -14.91 14.55 -19.08
CA MET A 3 -13.90 13.94 -18.21
C MET A 3 -14.64 12.87 -17.41
N THR A 4 -14.49 11.62 -17.81
CA THR A 4 -15.02 10.48 -17.07
C THR A 4 -14.29 10.38 -15.74
N LEU A 5 -15.03 10.66 -14.67
CA LEU A 5 -14.68 10.32 -13.31
C LEU A 5 -14.62 8.79 -13.21
N LEU A 6 -13.44 8.24 -12.94
CA LEU A 6 -13.25 6.82 -12.69
C LEU A 6 -14.01 6.47 -11.39
N GLY A 7 -14.91 5.50 -11.47
CA GLY A 7 -15.99 5.29 -10.50
C GLY A 7 -15.53 4.91 -9.09
N PHE A 8 -16.09 5.59 -8.09
CA PHE A 8 -16.23 5.05 -6.75
C PHE A 8 -17.66 4.53 -6.60
N LEU A 9 -17.82 3.22 -6.83
CA LEU A 9 -18.97 2.44 -6.38
C LEU A 9 -18.56 1.85 -5.04
N PHE A 10 -19.18 2.23 -3.93
CA PHE A 10 -18.98 1.54 -2.65
C PHE A 10 -20.00 0.40 -2.54
N PRO A 11 -19.60 -0.89 -2.62
CA PRO A 11 -20.47 -1.96 -2.21
C PRO A 11 -20.29 -2.16 -0.70
N THR A 12 -21.39 -2.05 0.01
CA THR A 12 -21.53 -2.53 1.39
C THR A 12 -21.23 -4.03 1.47
N THR A 13 -20.46 -4.42 2.50
CA THR A 13 -20.15 -5.78 2.98
C THR A 13 -19.38 -6.70 2.03
N GLY A 14 -18.09 -6.91 2.32
CA GLY A 14 -17.34 -8.11 1.93
C GLY A 14 -16.67 -8.11 0.55
N LEU A 15 -16.05 -7.00 0.13
CA LEU A 15 -15.21 -6.99 -1.07
C LEU A 15 -13.89 -6.29 -0.78
N SER A 16 -12.81 -7.08 -0.68
CA SER A 16 -11.44 -6.60 -0.73
C SER A 16 -11.23 -5.71 -1.96
N ALA A 17 -10.80 -4.47 -1.76
CA ALA A 17 -10.36 -3.55 -2.79
C ALA A 17 -8.86 -3.71 -3.07
N THR A 18 -8.41 -3.23 -4.22
CA THR A 18 -6.98 -3.18 -4.57
C THR A 18 -6.56 -1.75 -4.87
N TYR A 19 -5.49 -1.30 -4.22
CA TYR A 19 -4.94 0.04 -4.38
C TYR A 19 -3.53 0.00 -4.97
N ASP A 20 -3.33 0.71 -6.09
CA ASP A 20 -2.03 0.83 -6.74
C ASP A 20 -1.23 2.03 -6.21
N VAL A 21 -0.02 1.76 -5.74
CA VAL A 21 0.96 2.74 -5.23
C VAL A 21 2.13 2.86 -6.19
N GLY A 22 2.52 4.08 -6.55
CA GLY A 22 3.70 4.39 -7.35
C GLY A 22 3.61 5.74 -8.06
N SER A 23 4.72 6.17 -8.67
CA SER A 23 4.84 7.51 -9.29
C SER A 23 3.85 7.81 -10.41
N SER A 24 3.18 6.79 -10.94
CA SER A 24 2.17 6.91 -12.02
C SER A 24 0.86 6.21 -11.67
N GLN A 25 0.63 5.95 -10.38
CA GLN A 25 -0.55 5.25 -9.88
C GLN A 25 -1.48 6.19 -9.10
N THR A 26 -2.57 5.63 -8.59
CA THR A 26 -3.60 6.35 -7.83
C THR A 26 -3.04 6.95 -6.55
N PHE A 27 -2.16 6.20 -5.86
CA PHE A 27 -1.49 6.66 -4.65
C PHE A 27 0.01 6.84 -4.93
N ALA A 28 0.58 7.94 -4.42
CA ALA A 28 2.01 8.18 -4.55
C ALA A 28 2.83 7.48 -3.46
N THR A 29 2.22 7.22 -2.29
CA THR A 29 2.86 6.61 -1.11
C THR A 29 2.06 5.43 -0.60
N ILE A 30 2.72 4.54 0.17
CA ILE A 30 2.08 3.39 0.80
C ILE A 30 1.13 3.87 1.89
N SER A 31 1.55 4.87 2.66
CA SER A 31 0.77 5.47 3.75
C SER A 31 -0.55 6.09 3.26
N ASP A 32 -0.57 6.75 2.10
CA ASP A 32 -1.81 7.31 1.53
C ASP A 32 -2.80 6.20 1.15
N ALA A 33 -2.33 5.06 0.67
CA ALA A 33 -3.18 3.91 0.35
C ALA A 33 -3.73 3.24 1.61
N ILE A 34 -2.92 3.13 2.67
CA ILE A 34 -3.36 2.60 3.97
C ILE A 34 -4.46 3.48 4.58
N ALA A 35 -4.35 4.80 4.45
CA ALA A 35 -5.29 5.75 5.05
C ALA A 35 -6.75 5.63 4.54
N VAL A 36 -6.97 4.97 3.40
CA VAL A 36 -8.30 4.73 2.82
C VAL A 36 -8.70 3.25 2.81
N ALA A 37 -7.77 2.37 3.18
CA ALA A 37 -8.00 0.93 3.18
C ALA A 37 -8.87 0.50 4.36
N ILE A 38 -9.55 -0.63 4.16
CA ILE A 38 -10.33 -1.33 5.17
C ILE A 38 -9.93 -2.81 5.21
N ASP A 39 -10.41 -3.52 6.22
CA ASP A 39 -10.11 -4.94 6.41
C ASP A 39 -10.38 -5.78 5.16
N GLY A 40 -9.38 -6.59 4.80
CA GLY A 40 -9.32 -7.44 3.64
C GLY A 40 -8.68 -6.79 2.40
N ASP A 41 -8.39 -5.48 2.39
CA ASP A 41 -7.86 -4.81 1.20
C ASP A 41 -6.42 -5.22 0.84
N THR A 42 -6.07 -5.01 -0.43
CA THR A 42 -4.71 -5.26 -0.96
C THR A 42 -4.08 -3.99 -1.52
N ILE A 43 -2.88 -3.66 -1.05
CA ILE A 43 -2.07 -2.56 -1.56
C ILE A 43 -0.98 -3.13 -2.46
N GLN A 44 -1.02 -2.80 -3.76
CA GLN A 44 -0.02 -3.17 -4.76
C GLN A 44 0.97 -2.04 -4.96
N VAL A 45 2.20 -2.27 -4.52
CA VAL A 45 3.28 -1.29 -4.60
C VAL A 45 4.11 -1.57 -5.84
N HIS A 46 4.05 -0.65 -6.80
CA HIS A 46 4.81 -0.72 -8.05
C HIS A 46 6.29 -0.40 -7.78
N ALA A 47 7.15 -0.72 -8.75
CA ALA A 47 8.58 -0.43 -8.67
C ALA A 47 8.82 1.05 -8.35
N GLY A 48 9.65 1.31 -7.34
CA GLY A 48 9.93 2.64 -6.82
C GLY A 48 10.79 2.59 -5.57
N THR A 49 11.28 3.77 -5.17
CA THR A 49 11.91 3.99 -3.87
C THR A 49 10.98 4.85 -3.04
N TYR A 50 10.51 4.30 -1.92
CA TYR A 50 9.55 4.93 -1.04
C TYR A 50 10.27 5.30 0.26
N ALA A 51 10.41 6.61 0.49
CA ALA A 51 11.09 7.14 1.67
C ALA A 51 10.07 7.45 2.78
N GLU A 52 9.52 6.40 3.39
CA GLU A 52 8.44 6.52 4.37
C GLU A 52 8.51 5.48 5.50
N ASN A 53 8.03 5.86 6.68
CA ASN A 53 7.78 4.94 7.78
C ASN A 53 6.31 4.52 7.73
N VAL A 54 6.05 3.23 7.51
CA VAL A 54 4.71 2.69 7.33
C VAL A 54 4.16 2.22 8.68
N THR A 55 2.97 2.65 9.03
CA THR A 55 2.23 2.21 10.23
C THR A 55 0.91 1.59 9.81
N ILE A 56 0.64 0.38 10.31
CA ILE A 56 -0.63 -0.34 10.14
C ILE A 56 -1.14 -0.62 11.56
N ASP A 57 -2.33 -0.12 11.89
CA ASP A 57 -2.91 -0.08 13.23
C ASP A 57 -4.38 -0.51 13.14
N ASP A 58 -4.77 -1.59 13.82
CA ASP A 58 -6.13 -2.16 13.84
C ASP A 58 -6.74 -2.28 12.42
N LEU A 59 -5.99 -2.89 11.51
CA LEU A 59 -6.31 -2.98 10.09
C LEU A 59 -5.73 -4.26 9.45
N ASP A 60 -6.62 -5.15 8.99
CA ASP A 60 -6.25 -6.42 8.36
C ASP A 60 -6.03 -6.24 6.85
N ILE A 61 -4.79 -6.03 6.40
CA ILE A 61 -4.50 -5.78 4.97
C ILE A 61 -3.31 -6.56 4.42
N THR A 62 -3.29 -6.71 3.10
CA THR A 62 -2.13 -7.23 2.35
C THR A 62 -1.39 -6.10 1.66
N VAL A 63 -0.10 -5.96 1.90
CA VAL A 63 0.80 -5.04 1.20
C VAL A 63 1.80 -5.85 0.40
N ILE A 64 1.82 -5.69 -0.92
CA ILE A 64 2.64 -6.50 -1.83
C ILE A 64 3.36 -5.67 -2.89
N GLY A 65 4.67 -5.89 -3.02
CA GLY A 65 5.47 -5.31 -4.10
C GLY A 65 5.24 -6.05 -5.43
N VAL A 66 4.60 -5.39 -6.40
CA VAL A 66 4.33 -5.97 -7.74
C VAL A 66 5.40 -5.62 -8.77
N GLY A 67 6.27 -4.64 -8.46
CA GLY A 67 7.43 -4.28 -9.30
C GLY A 67 8.61 -5.25 -9.21
N GLY A 68 8.52 -6.26 -8.33
CA GLY A 68 9.62 -7.15 -7.97
C GLY A 68 10.45 -6.64 -6.79
N THR A 69 10.99 -7.56 -5.98
CA THR A 69 11.72 -7.25 -4.74
C THR A 69 12.89 -6.30 -4.93
N ALA A 70 13.65 -6.46 -6.02
CA ALA A 70 14.82 -5.62 -6.32
C ALA A 70 14.47 -4.18 -6.74
N SER A 71 13.21 -3.95 -7.15
CA SER A 71 12.76 -2.67 -7.70
C SER A 71 11.78 -1.94 -6.78
N THR A 72 11.31 -2.59 -5.72
CA THR A 72 10.36 -2.02 -4.76
C THR A 72 11.09 -1.86 -3.43
N ILE A 73 11.68 -0.68 -3.25
CA ILE A 73 12.59 -0.37 -2.14
C ILE A 73 11.88 0.56 -1.16
N ILE A 74 11.85 0.18 0.11
CA ILE A 74 11.35 1.04 1.18
C ILE A 74 12.54 1.42 2.06
N GLY A 75 12.79 2.73 2.12
CA GLY A 75 13.96 3.28 2.79
C GLY A 75 13.57 4.34 3.81
N ALA A 76 13.66 4.03 5.10
CA ALA A 76 13.42 5.01 6.15
C ALA A 76 14.40 4.81 7.30
N SER A 77 14.56 5.86 8.11
CA SER A 77 15.37 5.81 9.31
C SER A 77 14.52 5.23 10.46
N GLY A 78 15.12 4.39 11.29
CA GLY A 78 14.42 3.71 12.39
C GLY A 78 13.54 2.54 11.90
N ASN A 79 12.36 2.38 12.50
CA ASN A 79 11.42 1.31 12.16
C ASN A 79 10.72 1.61 10.83
N VAL A 80 10.97 0.79 9.81
CA VAL A 80 10.37 0.96 8.48
C VAL A 80 8.89 0.54 8.47
N PHE A 81 8.57 -0.56 9.15
CA PHE A 81 7.20 -1.02 9.36
C PHE A 81 6.90 -1.11 10.85
N THR A 82 5.77 -0.53 11.26
CA THR A 82 5.15 -0.73 12.56
C THR A 82 3.78 -1.35 12.30
N VAL A 83 3.55 -2.55 12.86
CA VAL A 83 2.32 -3.32 12.65
C VAL A 83 1.74 -3.64 14.03
N ASP A 84 0.52 -3.18 14.29
CA ASP A 84 -0.24 -3.45 15.51
C ASP A 84 -1.56 -4.16 15.16
N ASP A 85 -1.42 -5.30 14.47
CA ASP A 85 -2.53 -6.21 14.20
C ASP A 85 -2.01 -7.65 13.96
N SER A 86 -2.91 -8.61 14.05
CA SER A 86 -2.67 -10.04 13.93
C SER A 86 -2.77 -10.58 12.49
N ASP A 87 -3.48 -9.92 11.56
CA ASP A 87 -3.66 -10.40 10.18
C ASP A 87 -3.19 -9.39 9.11
N VAL A 88 -1.88 -9.08 9.17
CA VAL A 88 -1.21 -8.23 8.18
C VAL A 88 -0.18 -9.03 7.40
N THR A 89 -0.28 -9.00 6.07
CA THR A 89 0.70 -9.61 5.18
C THR A 89 1.53 -8.55 4.46
N ILE A 90 2.86 -8.58 4.63
CA ILE A 90 3.79 -7.71 3.90
C ILE A 90 4.75 -8.59 3.09
N SER A 91 4.79 -8.42 1.77
CA SER A 91 5.61 -9.30 0.91
C SER A 91 6.19 -8.61 -0.33
N ALA A 92 7.28 -9.17 -0.85
CA ALA A 92 7.93 -8.74 -2.10
C ALA A 92 8.61 -7.35 -2.09
N PHE A 93 9.21 -6.94 -0.96
CA PHE A 93 9.96 -5.70 -0.80
C PHE A 93 11.45 -5.91 -0.53
N THR A 94 12.27 -4.92 -0.87
CA THR A 94 13.58 -4.71 -0.24
C THR A 94 13.47 -3.57 0.77
N VAL A 95 13.89 -3.82 2.01
CA VAL A 95 13.97 -2.79 3.05
C VAL A 95 15.42 -2.39 3.22
N THR A 96 15.72 -1.10 3.07
CA THR A 96 17.08 -0.57 3.24
C THR A 96 17.12 0.50 4.33
N PRO A 97 18.10 0.47 5.25
CA PRO A 97 18.33 1.63 6.11
C PRO A 97 18.71 2.84 5.24
N SER A 98 18.20 4.02 5.58
CA SER A 98 18.59 5.30 4.98
C SER A 98 19.83 5.91 5.62
#